data_AF-A0A354MXR4-F1
#
_entry.id   AF-A0A354MXR4-F1
#
_cell.length_a   1.000
_cell.length_b   1.000
_cell.length_c   1.000
_cell.angle_alpha   90.00
_cell.angle_beta   90.00
_cell.angle_gamma   90.00
#
_symmetry.space_group_name_H-M   'P 1'
#
loop_
_entity.id
_entity.type
_entity.pdbx_description
1 polymer ?
#
loop_
_entity_poly.entity_id
_entity_poly.type
_entity_poly.pdbx_seq_one_letter_code
_entity_poly.pdbx_strand_id
1 'polypeptide(L)' 'MYILAFDSTAKVAGVALLENDRPVAAYQIDAGLTQSELLLPMAEHILSSLSLSFSDIGLFAVSAG' A
#
# COMPACT_ATOMS: atom_id res chain seq x y z
N MET A 1 -14.95 -2.83 -4.98
CA MET A 1 -14.40 -1.66 -4.27
C MET A 1 -12.97 -1.95 -3.91
N TYR A 2 -12.05 -1.04 -4.23
CA TYR A 2 -10.64 -1.17 -3.88
C TYR A 2 -10.31 -0.47 -2.57
N ILE A 3 -9.53 -1.14 -1.72
CA ILE A 3 -9.02 -0.63 -0.45
C ILE A 3 -7.50 -0.66 -0.52
N LEU A 4 -6.85 0.48 -0.31
CA LEU A 4 -5.39 0.58 -0.23
C LEU A 4 -4.96 0.75 1.23
N ALA A 5 -4.20 -0.21 1.74
CA ALA A 5 -3.74 -0.26 3.12
C ALA A 5 -2.24 0.07 3.23
N PHE A 6 -1.86 0.85 4.22
CA PHE A 6 -0.46 1.20 4.53
C PHE A 6 -0.09 0.83 5.96
N ASP A 7 1.12 0.32 6.13
CA ASP A 7 1.72 0.05 7.43
C ASP A 7 3.18 0.51 7.45
N SER A 8 3.55 1.29 8.47
CA SER A 8 4.92 1.72 8.74
C SER A 8 5.25 1.67 10.23
N THR A 9 4.48 0.91 11.00
CA THR A 9 4.61 0.82 12.47
C THR A 9 5.86 0.07 12.89
N ALA A 10 6.26 -0.93 12.11
CA ALA A 10 7.45 -1.73 12.32
C ALA A 10 8.64 -1.21 11.52
N LYS A 11 9.80 -1.87 11.67
CA LYS A 11 10.98 -1.63 10.82
C LYS A 11 10.68 -1.82 9.32
N VAL A 12 9.72 -2.71 9.02
CA VAL A 12 9.25 -3.03 7.67
C VAL A 12 8.10 -2.09 7.30
N ALA A 13 8.21 -1.42 6.16
CA ALA A 13 7.10 -0.70 5.54
C ALA A 13 6.30 -1.64 4.63
N GLY A 14 4.98 -1.50 4.62
CA GLY A 14 4.05 -2.35 3.88
C GLY A 14 2.94 -1.57 3.20
N VAL A 15 2.57 -2.01 1.99
CA VAL A 15 1.38 -1.55 1.26
C VAL A 15 0.62 -2.77 0.76
N ALA A 16 -0.71 -2.78 0.91
CA ALA A 16 -1.55 -3.84 0.38
C ALA A 16 -2.78 -3.27 -0.34
N LEU A 17 -3.19 -3.91 -1.43
CA LEU A 17 -4.41 -3.60 -2.15
C LEU A 17 -5.40 -4.76 -1.98
N LEU A 18 -6.62 -4.43 -1.59
CA LEU A 18 -7.73 -5.38 -1.50
C LEU A 18 -8.81 -4.99 -2.51
N GLU A 19 -9.42 -6.00 -3.13
CA GLU A 19 -10.62 -5.86 -3.93
C GLU A 19 -11.76 -6.65 -3.25
N ASN A 20 -12.84 -5.97 -2.85
CA ASN A 20 -13.99 -6.61 -2.21
C ASN A 20 -13.57 -7.54 -1.04
N ASP A 21 -12.74 -6.99 -0.13
CA ASP A 21 -12.20 -7.67 1.05
C ASP A 21 -11.22 -8.82 0.77
N ARG A 22 -10.77 -9.00 -0.48
CA ARG A 22 -9.77 -10.00 -0.87
C ARG A 22 -8.45 -9.32 -1.22
N PRO A 23 -7.31 -9.74 -0.63
CA PRO A 23 -6.00 -9.22 -1.04
C PRO A 23 -5.71 -9.58 -2.50
N VAL A 24 -5.34 -8.57 -3.30
CA VAL A 24 -4.95 -8.73 -4.70
C VAL A 24 -3.47 -8.46 -4.93
N ALA A 25 -2.86 -7.60 -4.11
CA ALA A 25 -1.44 -7.31 -4.17
C ALA A 25 -0.93 -6.84 -2.81
N ALA A 26 0.34 -7.10 -2.51
CA ALA A 26 1.04 -6.59 -1.35
C ALA A 26 2.53 -6.38 -1.64
N TYR A 27 3.11 -5.38 -1.02
CA TYR A 27 4.53 -5.07 -1.09
C TYR A 27 5.05 -4.77 0.31
N GLN A 28 6.20 -5.34 0.68
CA GLN A 28 6.85 -5.11 1.97
C GLN A 28 8.35 -4.89 1.78
N ILE A 29 8.92 -3.95 2.53
CA ILE A 29 10.36 -3.63 2.46
C ILE A 29 10.95 -3.28 3.83
N ASP A 30 12.12 -3.83 4.14
CA ASP A 30 12.96 -3.44 5.28
C ASP A 30 14.07 -2.49 4.78
N ALA A 31 13.79 -1.19 4.73
CA ALA A 31 14.69 -0.19 4.13
C ALA A 31 15.53 0.59 5.16
N GLY A 32 15.48 0.23 6.44
CA GLY A 32 16.36 0.78 7.47
C GLY A 32 16.12 2.24 7.89
N LEU A 33 15.94 3.21 6.98
CA LEU A 33 15.95 4.65 7.32
C LEU A 33 15.10 5.64 6.47
N THR A 34 14.31 5.25 5.46
CA THR A 34 13.45 6.21 4.69
C THR A 34 12.03 5.70 4.36
N GLN A 35 11.27 5.25 5.36
CA GLN A 35 9.92 4.72 5.16
C GLN A 35 8.94 5.69 4.47
N SER A 36 9.04 6.99 4.78
CA SER A 36 8.18 8.05 4.20
C SER A 36 8.37 8.24 2.69
N GLU A 37 9.56 7.91 2.18
CA GLU A 37 9.89 8.05 0.75
C GLU A 37 9.47 6.81 -0.06
N LEU A 38 9.14 5.69 0.61
CA LEU A 38 8.93 4.39 -0.03
C LEU A 38 7.45 4.00 -0.14
N LEU A 39 6.60 4.43 0.80
CA LEU A 39 5.18 4.04 0.81
C LEU A 39 4.41 4.46 -0.44
N LEU A 40 4.62 5.70 -0.91
CA LEU A 40 3.94 6.20 -2.10
C LEU A 40 4.44 5.50 -3.39
N PRO A 41 5.76 5.38 -3.64
CA PRO A 41 6.25 4.56 -4.75
C PRO A 41 5.78 3.10 -4.70
N MET A 42 5.69 2.49 -3.52
CA MET A 42 5.16 1.13 -3.36
C MET A 42 3.69 1.05 -3.78
N ALA A 43 2.86 2.01 -3.37
CA ALA A 43 1.48 2.10 -3.80
C ALA A 43 1.35 2.33 -5.31
N GLU A 44 2.09 3.28 -5.87
CA GLU A 44 2.10 3.56 -7.31
C GLU A 44 2.51 2.33 -8.13
N HIS A 45 3.50 1.57 -7.65
CA HIS A 45 3.93 0.34 -8.30
C HIS A 45 2.81 -0.71 -8.33
N ILE A 46 2.12 -0.92 -7.21
CA ILE A 46 0.99 -1.86 -7.14
C ILE A 46 -0.14 -1.42 -8.10
N LEU A 47 -0.53 -0.15 -8.05
CA LEU A 47 -1.63 0.37 -8.86
C LEU A 47 -1.32 0.30 -10.35
N SER A 48 -0.13 0.76 -10.76
CA SER A 48 0.30 0.70 -12.17
C SER A 48 0.38 -0.73 -12.70
N SER A 49 0.82 -1.70 -11.87
CA SER A 49 0.86 -3.12 -12.26
C SER A 49 -0.52 -3.72 -12.55
N LEU A 50 -1.58 -3.13 -11.98
CA LEU A 50 -2.97 -3.53 -12.15
C LEU A 50 -3.76 -2.59 -13.06
N SER A 51 -3.09 -1.64 -13.73
CA SER A 51 -3.73 -0.59 -14.55
C SER A 51 -4.77 0.24 -13.77
N LEU A 52 -4.53 0.44 -12.47
CA LEU A 52 -5.35 1.25 -11.58
C LEU A 52 -4.66 2.58 -11.27
N SER A 53 -5.44 3.52 -10.76
CA SER A 53 -5.01 4.83 -10.27
C SER A 53 -5.51 5.06 -8.84
N PHE A 54 -4.99 6.08 -8.16
CA PHE A 54 -5.51 6.49 -6.85
C PHE A 54 -7.00 6.89 -6.89
N SER A 55 -7.51 7.32 -8.04
CA SER A 55 -8.92 7.66 -8.21
C SER A 55 -9.84 6.44 -8.18
N ASP A 56 -9.30 5.23 -8.39
CA ASP A 56 -10.05 3.97 -8.33
C ASP A 56 -10.17 3.42 -6.90
N ILE A 57 -9.45 4.02 -5.95
CA ILE A 57 -9.43 3.61 -4.54
C ILE A 57 -10.60 4.24 -3.80
N GLY A 58 -11.47 3.39 -3.25
CA GLY A 58 -12.63 3.82 -2.48
C GLY A 58 -12.31 4.10 -1.01
N LEU A 59 -11.26 3.49 -0.47
CA LEU A 59 -10.88 3.63 0.93
C LEU A 59 -9.38 3.48 1.13
N PHE A 60 -8.82 4.33 1.99
CA PHE A 60 -7.45 4.22 2.47
C PHE A 60 -7.45 3.75 3.92
N ALA A 61 -6.78 2.64 4.18
CA ALA A 61 -6.59 2.09 5.51
C ALA A 61 -5.14 2.33 5.97
N VAL A 62 -4.95 2.71 7.23
CA VAL A 62 -3.62 2.95 7.80
C VAL A 62 -3.55 2.34 9.19
N SER A 63 -2.43 1.72 9.54
CA SER A 63 -2.16 1.28 10.91
C SER A 63 -2.11 2.49 11.85
N ALA A 64 -2.79 2.40 13.00
CA ALA A 64 -2.89 3.50 13.95
C ALA A 64 -1.69 3.61 14.93
N GLY A 65 -0.78 2.63 14.93
CA GLY A 65 0.37 2.55 15.82
C GLY A 65 0.85 1.13 15.99
#